data_AF-A0A524MTI0-F1
#
_entry.id   AF-A0A524MTI0-F1
#
_cell.length_a   1.000
_cell.length_b   1.000
_cell.length_c   1.000
_cell.angle_alpha   90.00
_cell.angle_beta   90.00
_cell.angle_gamma   90.00
#
_symmetry.space_group_name_H-M   'P 1'
#
loop_
_entity.id
_entity.type
_entity.pdbx_description
1 polymer ?
#
loop_
_entity_poly.entity_id
_entity_poly.type
_entity_poly.pdbx_seq_one_letter_code
_entity_poly.pdbx_strand_id
1 'polypeptide(L)'
;MSFALFMDGDMGEQTGKLVTFIINMVSMSIGFILIPLLPMPLPYIVAFLVAYATYKDKPYGMFTGSLLISLGLVYHLSRIGFFQIFQGPLVKIIILSFLIAPFAVCPAIISNNLHIIAIEMGVIAVALPFFEKTVYLAIPLILVFATIYKGKGIAFTFIYYAFISIPLQVIQYLKTFQEGVFPPLYTPLNLIYSDIQSSLSYI
;
A
#
# COMPACT_ATOMS: atom_id res chain seq x y z
N MET A 1 -4.46 -1.88 43.00
CA MET A 1 -5.14 -1.39 41.77
C MET A 1 -5.38 -2.58 40.87
N SER A 2 -6.64 -2.97 40.70
CA SER A 2 -7.06 -4.19 40.04
C SER A 2 -7.05 -4.02 38.52
N PHE A 3 -6.41 -4.95 37.81
CA PHE A 3 -6.37 -5.07 36.34
C PHE A 3 -7.76 -5.35 35.71
N ALA A 4 -8.82 -5.44 36.53
CA ALA A 4 -10.19 -5.69 36.08
C ALA A 4 -10.88 -4.47 35.45
N LEU A 5 -10.36 -3.25 35.65
CA LEU A 5 -10.95 -2.02 35.08
C LEU A 5 -10.60 -1.80 33.59
N PHE A 6 -9.67 -2.61 33.04
CA PHE A 6 -9.36 -2.66 31.61
C PHE A 6 -10.06 -3.84 30.89
N MET A 7 -10.89 -4.59 31.60
CA MET A 7 -11.68 -5.72 31.07
C MET A 7 -13.17 -5.36 30.87
N ASP A 8 -13.50 -4.09 30.66
CA ASP A 8 -14.74 -3.78 29.95
C ASP A 8 -14.50 -4.06 28.47
N GLY A 9 -15.05 -5.16 27.97
CA GLY A 9 -14.92 -5.60 26.57
C GLY A 9 -15.29 -4.50 25.56
N ASP A 10 -16.14 -3.56 25.97
CA ASP A 10 -16.54 -2.39 25.19
C ASP A 10 -15.39 -1.37 25.02
N MET A 11 -14.60 -1.09 26.07
CA MET A 11 -13.45 -0.19 25.97
C MET A 11 -12.32 -0.78 25.11
N GLY A 12 -12.07 -2.08 25.21
CA GLY A 12 -11.09 -2.77 24.36
C GLY A 12 -11.48 -2.76 22.88
N GLU A 13 -12.77 -2.97 22.59
CA GLU A 13 -13.30 -2.93 21.22
C GLU A 13 -13.27 -1.52 20.63
N GLN A 14 -13.70 -0.51 21.40
CA GLN A 14 -13.67 0.89 20.99
C GLN A 14 -12.24 1.39 20.75
N THR A 15 -11.30 1.04 21.64
CA THR A 15 -9.88 1.36 21.48
C THR A 15 -9.31 0.71 20.22
N GLY A 16 -9.63 -0.57 19.97
CA GLY A 16 -9.20 -1.27 18.76
C GLY A 16 -9.74 -0.63 17.47
N LYS A 17 -10.99 -0.16 17.46
CA LYS A 17 -11.58 0.57 16.33
C LYS A 17 -10.90 1.92 16.10
N LEU A 18 -10.59 2.66 17.17
CA LEU A 18 -9.91 3.96 17.08
C LEU A 18 -8.48 3.81 16.55
N VAL A 19 -7.72 2.84 17.06
CA VAL A 19 -6.37 2.54 16.56
C VAL A 19 -6.42 2.16 15.08
N THR A 20 -7.38 1.32 14.68
CA THR A 20 -7.56 0.93 13.28
C THR A 20 -7.88 2.13 12.40
N PHE A 21 -8.74 3.04 12.86
CA PHE A 21 -9.08 4.27 12.15
C PHE A 21 -7.85 5.15 11.92
N ILE A 22 -7.05 5.38 12.97
CA ILE A 22 -5.83 6.21 12.89
C ILE A 22 -4.81 5.60 11.93
N ILE A 23 -4.53 4.29 12.08
CA ILE A 23 -3.58 3.59 11.22
C ILE A 23 -4.03 3.65 9.77
N ASN A 24 -5.30 3.38 9.50
CA ASN A 24 -5.88 3.45 8.15
C ASN A 24 -5.76 4.88 7.58
N MET A 25 -6.16 5.91 8.33
CA MET A 25 -6.05 7.29 7.87
C MET A 25 -4.61 7.67 7.50
N VAL A 26 -3.65 7.35 8.37
CA VAL A 26 -2.23 7.68 8.14
C VAL A 26 -1.68 6.91 6.95
N SER A 27 -1.94 5.60 6.89
CA SER A 27 -1.46 4.72 5.84
C SER A 27 -2.04 5.08 4.47
N MET A 28 -3.35 5.29 4.37
CA MET A 28 -4.00 5.73 3.14
C MET A 28 -3.51 7.11 2.71
N SER A 29 -3.29 8.03 3.65
CA SER A 29 -2.69 9.33 3.33
C SER A 29 -1.32 9.15 2.69
N ILE A 30 -0.46 8.32 3.29
CA ILE A 30 0.86 8.01 2.74
C ILE A 30 0.74 7.37 1.35
N GLY A 31 -0.13 6.37 1.18
CA GLY A 31 -0.36 5.71 -0.10
C GLY A 31 -0.81 6.68 -1.19
N PHE A 32 -1.79 7.55 -0.89
CA PHE A 32 -2.30 8.55 -1.84
C PHE A 32 -1.36 9.72 -2.09
N ILE A 33 -0.35 9.95 -1.26
CA ILE A 33 0.68 10.98 -1.52
C ILE A 33 1.81 10.42 -2.37
N LEU A 34 2.22 9.17 -2.09
CA LEU A 34 3.31 8.52 -2.79
C LEU A 34 2.89 7.98 -4.16
N ILE A 35 1.63 7.55 -4.28
CA ILE A 35 1.01 7.11 -5.54
C ILE A 35 -0.23 7.98 -5.79
N PRO A 36 -0.01 9.27 -6.09
CA PRO A 36 -1.07 10.26 -6.13
C PRO A 36 -1.93 10.15 -7.39
N LEU A 37 -3.23 10.00 -7.18
CA LEU A 37 -4.26 10.15 -8.23
C LEU A 37 -4.90 11.54 -8.21
N LEU A 38 -4.81 12.23 -7.07
CA LEU A 38 -5.52 13.48 -6.79
C LEU A 38 -4.51 14.58 -6.44
N PRO A 39 -4.75 15.84 -6.85
CA PRO A 39 -3.89 16.95 -6.48
C PRO A 39 -4.02 17.27 -4.98
N MET A 40 -2.94 17.78 -4.39
CA MET A 40 -2.97 18.27 -3.00
C MET A 40 -4.03 19.38 -2.86
N PRO A 41 -4.80 19.43 -1.75
CA PRO A 41 -4.74 18.61 -0.54
C PRO A 41 -5.71 17.41 -0.52
N LEU A 42 -6.33 17.07 -1.66
CA LEU A 42 -7.37 16.03 -1.73
C LEU A 42 -6.94 14.65 -1.19
N PRO A 43 -5.69 14.17 -1.37
CA PRO A 43 -5.24 12.90 -0.79
C PRO A 43 -5.57 12.74 0.70
N TYR A 44 -5.38 13.79 1.52
CA TYR A 44 -5.67 13.75 2.95
C TYR A 44 -7.16 13.66 3.25
N ILE A 45 -7.97 14.44 2.51
CA ILE A 45 -9.43 14.46 2.68
C ILE A 45 -10.01 13.10 2.30
N VAL A 46 -9.56 12.53 1.18
CA VAL A 46 -10.03 11.22 0.71
C VAL A 46 -9.54 10.11 1.64
N ALA A 47 -8.30 10.15 2.13
CA ALA A 47 -7.83 9.20 3.15
C ALA A 47 -8.68 9.23 4.42
N PHE A 48 -9.07 10.42 4.89
CA PHE A 48 -9.98 10.56 6.03
C PHE A 48 -11.37 9.95 5.73
N LEU A 49 -11.93 10.23 4.55
CA LEU A 49 -13.24 9.69 4.14
C LEU A 49 -13.19 8.16 4.01
N VAL A 50 -12.12 7.60 3.46
CA VAL A 50 -11.90 6.15 3.38
C VAL A 50 -11.79 5.55 4.77
N ALA A 51 -10.99 6.14 5.66
CA ALA A 51 -10.87 5.66 7.05
C ALA A 51 -12.20 5.71 7.79
N TYR A 52 -13.00 6.76 7.58
CA TYR A 52 -14.34 6.90 8.15
C TYR A 52 -15.32 5.88 7.59
N ALA A 53 -15.31 5.67 6.27
CA ALA A 53 -16.10 4.62 5.62
C ALA A 53 -15.74 3.24 6.16
N THR A 54 -14.45 2.95 6.34
CA THR A 54 -13.97 1.68 6.93
C THR A 54 -14.38 1.53 8.39
N TYR A 55 -14.39 2.62 9.15
CA TYR A 55 -14.87 2.60 10.54
C TYR A 55 -16.36 2.25 10.61
N LYS A 56 -17.18 2.80 9.72
CA LYS A 56 -18.61 2.52 9.64
C LYS A 56 -18.91 1.12 9.08
N ASP A 57 -18.26 0.77 7.98
CA ASP A 57 -18.43 -0.49 7.28
C ASP A 57 -17.10 -0.97 6.69
N LYS A 58 -16.48 -1.94 7.39
CA LYS A 58 -15.09 -2.36 7.18
C LYS A 58 -14.80 -2.75 5.72
N PRO A 59 -15.55 -3.68 5.09
CA PRO A 59 -15.22 -4.14 3.75
C PRO A 59 -15.39 -3.04 2.70
N TYR A 60 -16.46 -2.24 2.78
CA TYR A 60 -16.75 -1.21 1.78
C TYR A 60 -15.72 -0.07 1.79
N GLY A 61 -15.37 0.43 2.98
CA GLY A 61 -14.34 1.48 3.09
C GLY A 61 -12.98 0.98 2.59
N MET A 62 -12.57 -0.21 3.02
CA MET A 62 -11.29 -0.80 2.59
C MET A 62 -11.25 -1.11 1.11
N PHE A 63 -12.35 -1.61 0.55
CA PHE A 63 -12.47 -1.87 -0.88
C PHE A 63 -12.29 -0.58 -1.69
N THR A 64 -12.94 0.50 -1.26
CA THR A 64 -12.82 1.82 -1.91
C THR A 64 -11.38 2.34 -1.84
N GLY A 65 -10.77 2.35 -0.64
CA GLY A 65 -9.40 2.81 -0.47
C GLY A 65 -8.38 2.00 -1.29
N SER A 66 -8.53 0.68 -1.28
CA SER A 66 -7.63 -0.24 -1.99
C SER A 66 -7.74 -0.08 -3.50
N LEU A 67 -8.95 0.11 -4.03
CA LEU A 67 -9.14 0.40 -5.45
C LEU A 67 -8.56 1.76 -5.85
N LEU A 68 -8.66 2.79 -5.00
CA LEU A 68 -8.02 4.08 -5.27
C LEU A 68 -6.50 3.96 -5.36
N ILE A 69 -5.86 3.19 -4.45
CA ILE A 69 -4.43 2.88 -4.53
C ILE A 69 -4.11 2.15 -5.84
N SER A 70 -4.90 1.12 -6.17
CA SER A 70 -4.73 0.33 -7.39
C SER A 70 -4.84 1.18 -8.67
N LEU A 71 -5.82 2.08 -8.73
CA LEU A 71 -6.01 3.01 -9.85
C LEU A 71 -4.81 3.97 -9.97
N GLY A 72 -4.36 4.55 -8.86
CA GLY A 72 -3.16 5.39 -8.87
C GLY A 72 -1.93 4.61 -9.35
N LEU A 73 -1.75 3.39 -8.86
CA LEU A 73 -0.63 2.53 -9.25
C LEU A 73 -0.67 2.20 -10.75
N VAL A 74 -1.82 1.75 -11.25
CA VAL A 74 -2.01 1.44 -12.69
C VAL A 74 -1.78 2.67 -13.55
N TYR A 75 -2.30 3.83 -13.16
CA TYR A 75 -2.10 5.09 -13.87
C TYR A 75 -0.60 5.41 -14.01
N HIS A 76 0.13 5.39 -12.89
CA HIS A 76 1.56 5.70 -12.90
C HIS A 76 2.39 4.65 -13.63
N LEU A 77 2.11 3.35 -13.43
CA LEU A 77 2.76 2.26 -14.15
C LEU A 77 2.55 2.39 -15.66
N SER A 78 1.36 2.78 -16.10
CA SER A 78 1.07 3.02 -17.51
C SER A 78 1.89 4.20 -18.06
N ARG A 79 1.97 5.30 -17.31
CA ARG A 79 2.71 6.50 -17.69
C ARG A 79 4.22 6.27 -17.78
N ILE A 80 4.80 5.50 -16.86
CA ILE A 80 6.23 5.17 -16.86
C ILE A 80 6.60 4.00 -17.78
N GLY A 81 5.63 3.48 -18.56
CA GLY A 81 5.87 2.47 -19.59
C GLY A 81 5.92 1.02 -19.12
N PHE A 82 5.46 0.69 -17.91
CA PHE A 82 5.48 -0.68 -17.40
C PHE A 82 4.74 -1.67 -18.30
N PHE A 83 3.56 -1.31 -18.79
CA PHE A 83 2.80 -2.17 -19.69
C PHE A 83 3.41 -2.27 -21.11
N GLN A 84 4.45 -1.49 -21.43
CA GLN A 84 5.16 -1.59 -22.71
C GLN A 84 6.19 -2.74 -22.71
N ILE A 85 6.60 -3.22 -21.52
CA ILE A 85 7.49 -4.37 -21.37
C ILE A 85 6.86 -5.65 -21.95
N PHE A 86 5.53 -5.77 -21.83
CA PHE A 86 4.80 -6.96 -22.25
C PHE A 86 4.34 -6.85 -23.71
N GLN A 87 4.66 -7.85 -24.51
CA GLN A 87 4.25 -7.91 -25.91
C GLN A 87 2.82 -8.46 -26.05
N GLY A 88 2.01 -7.81 -26.87
CA GLY A 88 0.65 -8.24 -27.21
C GLY A 88 -0.44 -7.74 -26.25
N PRO A 89 -1.66 -7.44 -26.77
CA PRO A 89 -2.74 -6.86 -25.98
C PRO A 89 -3.27 -7.81 -24.90
N LEU A 90 -3.33 -9.13 -25.19
CA LEU A 90 -3.83 -10.12 -24.24
C LEU A 90 -2.95 -10.23 -22.98
N VAL A 91 -1.62 -10.23 -23.15
CA VAL A 91 -0.69 -10.31 -22.01
C VAL A 91 -0.84 -9.08 -21.12
N LYS A 92 -0.97 -7.88 -21.71
CA LYS A 92 -1.19 -6.64 -20.95
C LYS A 92 -2.47 -6.69 -20.13
N ILE A 93 -3.57 -7.21 -20.69
CA ILE A 93 -4.84 -7.38 -19.97
C ILE A 93 -4.70 -8.36 -18.81
N ILE A 94 -4.00 -9.48 -19.01
CA ILE A 94 -3.75 -10.47 -17.97
C ILE A 94 -2.94 -9.86 -16.83
N ILE A 95 -1.83 -9.16 -17.15
CA ILE A 95 -0.98 -8.51 -16.13
C ILE A 95 -1.76 -7.42 -15.38
N LEU A 96 -2.54 -6.60 -16.08
CA LEU A 96 -3.39 -5.59 -15.47
C LEU A 96 -4.41 -6.23 -14.50
N SER A 97 -5.07 -7.31 -14.94
CA SER A 97 -6.07 -8.01 -14.13
C SER A 97 -5.43 -8.62 -12.89
N PHE A 98 -4.27 -9.25 -13.06
CA PHE A 98 -3.48 -9.81 -11.97
C PHE A 98 -3.04 -8.73 -10.97
N LEU A 99 -2.62 -7.56 -11.46
CA LEU A 99 -2.19 -6.45 -10.62
C LEU A 99 -3.35 -5.88 -9.79
N ILE A 100 -4.55 -5.74 -10.37
CA ILE A 100 -5.72 -5.19 -9.69
C ILE A 100 -6.33 -6.20 -8.71
N ALA A 101 -6.27 -7.50 -9.02
CA ALA A 101 -7.00 -8.53 -8.28
C ALA A 101 -6.81 -8.49 -6.75
N PRO A 102 -5.59 -8.34 -6.19
CA PRO A 102 -5.42 -8.28 -4.74
C PRO A 102 -6.14 -7.11 -4.06
N PHE A 103 -6.25 -5.96 -4.74
CA PHE A 103 -6.91 -4.77 -4.23
C PHE A 103 -8.44 -4.89 -4.22
N ALA A 104 -9.00 -5.85 -4.95
CA ALA A 104 -10.43 -6.17 -4.91
C ALA A 104 -10.71 -7.38 -3.99
N VAL A 105 -9.92 -8.45 -4.12
CA VAL A 105 -10.13 -9.71 -3.41
C VAL A 105 -9.82 -9.58 -1.93
N CYS A 106 -8.68 -8.96 -1.56
CA CYS A 106 -8.29 -8.88 -0.16
C CYS A 106 -9.30 -8.09 0.69
N PRO A 107 -9.78 -6.90 0.28
CA PRO A 107 -10.78 -6.18 1.05
C PRO A 107 -12.12 -6.90 1.17
N ALA A 108 -12.52 -7.66 0.13
CA ALA A 108 -13.78 -8.40 0.13
C ALA A 108 -13.82 -9.54 1.17
N ILE A 109 -12.66 -10.05 1.60
CA ILE A 109 -12.55 -11.13 2.60
C ILE A 109 -12.13 -10.61 3.98
N ILE A 110 -12.09 -9.29 4.20
CA ILE A 110 -11.81 -8.69 5.51
C ILE A 110 -12.98 -8.97 6.45
N SER A 111 -12.68 -9.55 7.61
CA SER A 111 -13.67 -9.84 8.65
C SER A 111 -13.39 -9.10 9.96
N ASN A 112 -12.16 -8.63 10.19
CA ASN A 112 -11.75 -8.04 11.46
C ASN A 112 -10.80 -6.84 11.27
N ASN A 113 -10.63 -6.06 12.33
CA ASN A 113 -9.73 -4.91 12.37
C ASN A 113 -8.26 -5.29 12.12
N LEU A 114 -7.87 -6.51 12.52
CA LEU A 114 -6.50 -6.99 12.38
C LEU A 114 -6.09 -7.17 10.91
N HIS A 115 -7.00 -7.64 10.05
CA HIS A 115 -6.76 -7.71 8.60
C HIS A 115 -6.59 -6.32 7.99
N ILE A 116 -7.36 -5.33 8.47
CA ILE A 116 -7.24 -3.93 8.03
C ILE A 116 -5.85 -3.42 8.37
N ILE A 117 -5.47 -3.48 9.65
CA ILE A 117 -4.15 -3.05 10.10
C ILE A 117 -3.05 -3.77 9.31
N ALA A 118 -3.20 -5.07 9.03
CA ALA A 118 -2.22 -5.81 8.24
C ALA A 118 -2.06 -5.28 6.81
N ILE A 119 -3.16 -4.93 6.13
CA ILE A 119 -3.13 -4.27 4.82
C ILE A 119 -2.41 -2.92 4.91
N GLU A 120 -2.79 -2.10 5.87
CA GLU A 120 -2.22 -0.76 6.05
C GLU A 120 -0.72 -0.82 6.35
N MET A 121 -0.26 -1.80 7.12
CA MET A 121 1.18 -2.01 7.34
C MET A 121 1.92 -2.37 6.07
N GLY A 122 1.26 -3.08 5.12
CA GLY A 122 1.81 -3.32 3.79
C GLY A 122 1.99 -2.03 3.02
N VAL A 123 0.98 -1.15 3.03
CA VAL A 123 1.02 0.18 2.40
C VAL A 123 2.10 1.07 3.03
N ILE A 124 2.21 1.09 4.37
CA ILE A 124 3.30 1.81 5.07
C ILE A 124 4.66 1.23 4.70
N ALA A 125 4.81 -0.09 4.61
CA ALA A 125 6.08 -0.71 4.23
C ALA A 125 6.51 -0.32 2.79
N VAL A 126 5.56 -0.11 1.89
CA VAL A 126 5.81 0.38 0.53
C VAL A 126 6.32 1.80 0.51
N ALA A 127 5.98 2.61 1.52
CA ALA A 127 6.48 3.98 1.62
C ALA A 127 7.99 4.04 1.82
N LEU A 128 8.56 3.04 2.49
CA LEU A 128 9.96 3.04 2.90
C LEU A 128 10.94 2.97 1.71
N PRO A 129 10.70 2.16 0.66
CA PRO A 129 11.48 2.19 -0.57
C PRO A 129 11.54 3.53 -1.30
N PHE A 130 10.58 4.44 -1.12
CA PHE A 130 10.61 5.76 -1.77
C PHE A 130 11.72 6.67 -1.22
N PHE A 131 12.26 6.37 -0.03
CA PHE A 131 13.31 7.16 0.59
C PHE A 131 14.59 6.34 0.77
N GLU A 132 15.69 6.81 0.20
CA GLU A 132 16.99 6.11 0.17
C GLU A 132 17.47 5.67 1.56
N LYS A 133 17.26 6.52 2.57
CA LYS A 133 17.73 6.26 3.94
C LYS A 133 16.89 5.22 4.68
N THR A 134 15.70 4.89 4.19
CA THR A 134 14.76 4.00 4.90
C THR A 134 14.41 2.72 4.15
N VAL A 135 14.91 2.52 2.92
CA VAL A 135 14.60 1.34 2.10
C VAL A 135 14.83 0.01 2.83
N TYR A 136 15.87 -0.07 3.65
CA TYR A 136 16.23 -1.27 4.41
C TYR A 136 15.27 -1.59 5.55
N LEU A 137 14.40 -0.65 5.96
CA LEU A 137 13.44 -0.83 7.05
C LEU A 137 12.15 -1.52 6.60
N ALA A 138 11.88 -1.64 5.30
CA ALA A 138 10.67 -2.27 4.78
C ALA A 138 10.52 -3.72 5.24
N ILE A 139 11.58 -4.53 5.07
CA ILE A 139 11.57 -5.95 5.45
C ILE A 139 11.51 -6.12 6.98
N PRO A 140 12.36 -5.45 7.79
CA PRO A 140 12.23 -5.46 9.24
C PRO A 140 10.83 -5.08 9.72
N LEU A 141 10.19 -4.07 9.13
CA LEU A 141 8.82 -3.67 9.50
C LEU A 141 7.83 -4.81 9.25
N ILE A 142 7.88 -5.45 8.07
CA ILE A 142 7.03 -6.60 7.73
C ILE A 142 7.28 -7.76 8.68
N LEU A 143 8.55 -8.05 9.03
CA LEU A 143 8.93 -9.14 9.94
C LEU A 143 8.51 -8.88 11.39
N VAL A 144 8.66 -7.64 11.88
CA VAL A 144 8.16 -7.26 13.21
C VAL A 144 6.65 -7.43 13.26
N PHE A 145 5.94 -6.98 12.22
CA PHE A 145 4.49 -7.17 12.17
C PHE A 145 4.09 -8.66 12.08
N ALA A 146 4.83 -9.45 11.30
CA ALA A 146 4.66 -10.89 11.18
C ALA A 146 4.81 -11.62 12.53
N THR A 147 5.79 -11.21 13.33
CA THR A 147 6.09 -11.81 14.64
C THR A 147 5.09 -11.42 15.72
N ILE A 148 4.60 -10.17 15.71
CA ILE A 148 3.61 -9.67 16.67
C ILE A 148 2.22 -10.26 16.39
N TYR A 149 1.79 -10.31 15.12
CA TYR A 149 0.42 -10.65 14.75
C TYR A 149 0.24 -12.10 14.25
N LYS A 150 1.18 -13.00 14.63
CA LYS A 150 1.24 -14.45 14.29
C LYS A 150 -0.05 -14.99 13.65
N GLY A 151 -0.04 -15.23 12.34
CA GLY A 151 -1.17 -15.85 11.65
C GLY A 151 -1.54 -15.23 10.30
N LYS A 152 -2.83 -15.28 9.96
CA LYS A 152 -3.38 -14.98 8.62
C LYS A 152 -3.23 -13.52 8.16
N GLY A 153 -2.96 -12.58 9.07
CA GLY A 153 -2.75 -11.16 8.75
C GLY A 153 -1.53 -10.90 7.87
N ILE A 154 -0.45 -11.66 8.05
CA ILE A 154 0.83 -11.45 7.35
C ILE A 154 0.69 -11.53 5.82
N ALA A 155 -0.20 -12.41 5.35
CA ALA A 155 -0.43 -12.59 3.93
C ALA A 155 -0.92 -11.27 3.30
N PHE A 156 -1.82 -10.56 3.97
CA PHE A 156 -2.32 -9.27 3.49
C PHE A 156 -1.21 -8.21 3.43
N THR A 157 -0.38 -8.12 4.47
CA THR A 157 0.78 -7.20 4.50
C THR A 157 1.72 -7.47 3.33
N PHE A 158 2.08 -8.75 3.14
CA PHE A 158 3.00 -9.15 2.08
C PHE A 158 2.41 -8.93 0.69
N ILE A 159 1.13 -9.26 0.50
CA ILE A 159 0.43 -9.05 -0.77
C ILE A 159 0.42 -7.57 -1.15
N TYR A 160 0.00 -6.68 -0.24
CA TYR A 160 -0.02 -5.23 -0.54
C TYR A 160 1.38 -4.69 -0.78
N TYR A 161 2.35 -5.11 0.04
CA TYR A 161 3.74 -4.72 -0.18
C TYR A 161 4.24 -5.15 -1.56
N ALA A 162 4.09 -6.43 -1.90
CA ALA A 162 4.59 -7.00 -3.14
C ALA A 162 3.92 -6.38 -4.37
N PHE A 163 2.59 -6.29 -4.39
CA PHE A 163 1.86 -5.83 -5.57
C PHE A 163 1.99 -4.33 -5.83
N ILE A 164 2.26 -3.52 -4.80
CA ILE A 164 2.56 -2.10 -5.02
C ILE A 164 4.05 -1.92 -5.34
N SER A 165 4.96 -2.53 -4.58
CA SER A 165 6.40 -2.25 -4.69
C SER A 165 7.08 -2.96 -5.86
N ILE A 166 6.78 -4.23 -6.15
CA ILE A 166 7.50 -5.01 -7.18
C ILE A 166 7.39 -4.37 -8.57
N PRO A 167 6.19 -3.99 -9.07
CA PRO A 167 6.10 -3.34 -10.37
C PRO A 167 6.93 -2.06 -10.48
N LEU A 168 6.95 -1.26 -9.41
CA LEU A 168 7.75 -0.03 -9.34
C LEU A 168 9.25 -0.33 -9.29
N GLN A 169 9.66 -1.34 -8.51
CA GLN A 169 11.04 -1.80 -8.41
C GLN A 169 11.56 -2.36 -9.73
N VAL A 170 10.72 -3.08 -10.50
CA VAL A 170 11.09 -3.58 -11.83
C VAL A 170 11.41 -2.42 -12.77
N ILE A 171 10.61 -1.36 -12.79
CA ILE A 171 10.90 -0.20 -13.66
C ILE A 171 12.12 0.56 -13.19
N GLN A 172 12.24 0.80 -11.88
CA GLN A 172 13.44 1.41 -11.30
C GLN A 172 14.68 0.62 -11.72
N TYR A 173 14.63 -0.71 -11.61
CA TYR A 173 15.72 -1.59 -12.01
C TYR A 173 16.08 -1.43 -13.48
N LEU A 174 15.09 -1.49 -14.38
CA LEU A 174 15.32 -1.30 -15.82
C LEU A 174 15.90 0.07 -16.16
N LYS A 175 15.54 1.12 -15.42
CA LYS A 175 16.12 2.47 -15.61
C LYS A 175 17.56 2.58 -15.12
N THR A 176 17.93 1.82 -14.09
CA THR A 176 19.28 1.81 -13.52
C THR A 176 20.18 0.72 -14.09
N PHE A 177 19.66 -0.10 -15.01
CA PHE A 177 20.39 -1.25 -15.54
C PHE A 177 21.64 -0.81 -16.30
N GLN A 178 22.76 -1.40 -15.95
CA GLN A 178 24.04 -1.22 -16.63
C GLN A 178 24.65 -2.60 -16.88
N GLU A 179 25.03 -2.87 -18.13
CA GLU A 179 25.64 -4.14 -18.50
C GLU A 179 26.95 -4.37 -17.72
N GLY A 180 27.13 -5.58 -17.19
CA GLY A 180 28.33 -5.96 -16.43
C GLY A 180 28.33 -5.54 -14.95
N VAL A 181 27.31 -4.82 -14.48
CA VAL A 181 27.15 -4.47 -13.05
C VAL A 181 26.06 -5.33 -12.43
N PHE A 182 26.37 -5.98 -11.29
CA PHE A 182 25.36 -6.75 -10.58
C PHE A 182 24.26 -5.83 -10.02
N PRO A 183 22.98 -6.22 -10.15
CA PRO A 183 21.87 -5.48 -9.56
C PRO A 183 22.05 -5.31 -8.05
N PRO A 184 21.84 -4.11 -7.48
CA PRO A 184 21.73 -3.97 -6.05
C PRO A 184 20.50 -4.73 -5.54
N LEU A 185 20.65 -5.45 -4.42
CA LEU A 185 19.55 -6.17 -3.75
C LEU A 185 18.43 -5.24 -3.26
N TYR A 186 18.78 -3.98 -2.96
CA TYR A 186 17.84 -2.93 -2.55
C TYR A 186 18.02 -1.72 -3.44
N THR A 187 17.06 -1.47 -4.31
CA THR A 187 17.03 -0.26 -5.13
C THR A 187 15.98 0.69 -4.57
N PRO A 188 16.36 1.89 -4.11
CA PRO A 188 15.38 2.89 -3.71
C PRO A 188 14.54 3.31 -4.93
N LEU A 189 13.28 3.66 -4.71
CA LEU A 189 12.34 4.14 -5.74
C LEU A 189 12.45 5.65 -5.97
N ASN A 190 13.62 6.25 -5.71
CA ASN A 190 13.84 7.69 -5.78
C ASN A 190 13.63 8.27 -7.21
N LEU A 191 14.08 7.56 -8.25
CA LEU A 191 13.89 7.99 -9.64
C LEU A 191 12.40 7.89 -10.02
N ILE A 192 11.77 6.75 -9.71
CA ILE A 192 10.34 6.56 -9.92
C ILE A 192 9.50 7.58 -9.15
N TYR A 193 9.91 7.93 -7.92
CA TYR A 193 9.26 8.98 -7.14
C TYR A 193 9.29 10.32 -7.88
N SER A 194 10.45 10.73 -8.40
CA SER A 194 10.56 11.98 -9.15
C SER A 194 9.68 11.99 -10.41
N ASP A 195 9.60 10.86 -11.13
CA ASP A 195 8.72 10.71 -12.29
C ASP A 195 7.24 10.85 -11.90
N ILE A 196 6.83 10.16 -10.82
CA ILE A 196 5.45 10.19 -10.30
C ILE A 196 5.08 11.60 -9.85
N GLN A 197 5.95 12.31 -9.15
CA GLN A 197 5.64 13.65 -8.63
C GLN A 197 5.64 14.72 -9.72
N SER A 198 6.57 14.65 -10.68
CA SER A 198 6.58 15.56 -11.84
C SER A 198 5.31 15.43 -12.70
N SER A 199 4.64 14.29 -12.62
CA SER A 199 3.47 13.96 -13.41
C SER A 199 2.24 14.82 -13.06
N LEU A 200 2.19 15.33 -11.83
CA LEU A 200 1.09 16.12 -11.25
C LEU A 200 1.32 17.63 -11.31
N SER A 201 2.57 18.09 -11.49
CA SER A 201 2.86 19.51 -11.63
C SER A 201 2.43 20.11 -12.98
N TYR A 202 1.96 19.28 -13.91
CA TYR A 202 1.43 19.69 -15.21
C TYR A 202 -0.11 19.65 -15.28
N ILE A 203 -0.79 19.41 -14.15
CA ILE A 203 -2.25 19.54 -13.99
C ILE A 203 -2.50 20.81 -13.17
#